data_AF-A0A4P5WXI7-F1
#
_entry.id   AF-A0A4P5WXI7-F1
#
_cell.length_a   1.000
_cell.length_b   1.000
_cell.length_c   1.000
_cell.angle_alpha   90.00
_cell.angle_beta   90.00
_cell.angle_gamma   90.00
#
_symmetry.space_group_name_H-M   'P 1'
#
loop_
_entity.id
_entity.type
_entity.pdbx_description
1 polymer ?
#
loop_
_entity_poly.entity_id
_entity_poly.type
_entity_poly.pdbx_seq_one_letter_code
_entity_poly.pdbx_strand_id
1 'polypeptide(L)'
;MSTTLPPIVCRNPQADEWIQVKPGPESRFNTPVLRDPSSGELYLVVGQLWPRLADRLTMVCPRLCVNHDGEMFVWPVPTPTPGRGGSAPWRETAGVLASLAEMRWCRVVADEAAGQYVVSTLKDDDAPPPPTWPADDFLDVLHAAFRGRLIASEDHPLVPNWN
;
A
#
# COMPACT_ATOMS: atom_id res chain seq x y z
N MET A 1 26.84 9.99 -6.75
CA MET A 1 26.81 8.60 -6.26
C MET A 1 25.43 8.07 -6.60
N SER A 2 25.33 7.04 -7.44
CA SER A 2 24.03 6.47 -7.83
C SER A 2 23.59 5.53 -6.71
N THR A 3 22.75 6.01 -5.80
CA THR A 3 22.22 5.19 -4.71
C THR A 3 21.14 4.29 -5.29
N THR A 4 21.43 3.01 -5.45
CA THR A 4 20.41 2.03 -5.81
C THR A 4 19.38 1.96 -4.68
N LEU A 5 18.09 2.09 -5.02
CA LEU A 5 16.99 1.89 -4.07
C LEU A 5 17.16 0.55 -3.33
N PRO A 6 16.91 0.49 -2.01
CA PRO A 6 16.86 -0.77 -1.29
C PRO A 6 15.77 -1.67 -1.91
N PRO A 7 15.79 -2.99 -1.67
CA PRO A 7 14.70 -3.86 -2.09
C PRO A 7 13.41 -3.44 -1.37
N ILE A 8 12.47 -2.87 -2.13
CA ILE A 8 11.16 -2.45 -1.63
C ILE A 8 10.13 -3.48 -2.08
N VAL A 9 9.31 -3.96 -1.15
CA VAL A 9 8.23 -4.92 -1.43
C VAL A 9 6.86 -4.29 -1.25
N CYS A 10 5.85 -4.80 -1.94
CA CYS A 10 4.46 -4.43 -1.72
C CYS A 10 3.82 -5.38 -0.69
N ARG A 11 3.42 -4.87 0.48
CA ARG A 11 2.78 -5.66 1.54
C ARG A 11 1.93 -4.81 2.48
N ASN A 12 1.02 -5.44 3.21
CA ASN A 12 0.41 -4.80 4.36
C ASN A 12 1.41 -4.74 5.54
N PRO A 13 1.25 -3.78 6.46
CA PRO A 13 1.89 -3.84 7.77
C PRO A 13 1.52 -5.15 8.47
N GLN A 14 2.46 -5.72 9.21
CA GLN A 14 2.23 -6.88 10.05
C GLN A 14 1.52 -6.47 11.35
N ALA A 15 0.91 -7.46 12.04
CA ALA A 15 0.35 -7.23 13.36
C ALA A 15 1.46 -6.75 14.31
N ASP A 16 1.14 -5.75 15.15
CA ASP A 16 2.06 -5.12 16.09
C ASP A 16 3.31 -4.44 15.49
N GLU A 17 3.42 -4.35 14.17
CA GLU A 17 4.53 -3.69 13.49
C GLU A 17 4.39 -2.16 13.63
N TRP A 18 5.40 -1.53 14.24
CA TRP A 18 5.53 -0.09 14.28
C TRP A 18 6.00 0.43 12.93
N ILE A 19 5.23 1.35 12.37
CA ILE A 19 5.48 1.94 11.06
C ILE A 19 5.37 3.46 11.08
N GLN A 20 6.07 4.09 10.15
CA GLN A 20 5.84 5.46 9.73
C GLN A 20 5.61 5.51 8.21
N VAL A 21 4.78 6.44 7.75
CA VAL A 21 4.46 6.65 6.33
C VAL A 21 5.13 7.94 5.85
N LYS A 22 5.71 7.92 4.64
CA LYS A 22 6.29 9.11 4.03
C LYS A 22 5.20 10.19 3.88
N PRO A 23 5.35 11.36 4.52
CA PRO A 23 4.37 12.43 4.42
C PRO A 23 4.40 13.07 3.03
N GLY A 24 3.36 13.85 2.72
CA GLY A 24 3.31 14.68 1.53
C GLY A 24 2.41 14.11 0.41
N PRO A 25 1.60 14.96 -0.26
CA PRO A 25 0.72 14.53 -1.34
C PRO A 25 1.46 13.99 -2.56
N GLU A 26 2.71 14.38 -2.78
CA GLU A 26 3.58 13.88 -3.85
C GLU A 26 3.94 12.39 -3.69
N SER A 27 3.79 11.86 -2.47
CA SER A 27 4.10 10.46 -2.14
C SER A 27 2.87 9.55 -2.17
N ARG A 28 1.77 9.98 -2.81
CA ARG A 28 0.53 9.19 -2.88
C ARG A 28 -0.34 9.53 -4.08
N PHE A 29 -0.95 8.52 -4.68
CA PHE A 29 -2.03 8.67 -5.66
C PHE A 29 -2.94 7.44 -5.66
N ASN A 30 -4.15 7.58 -6.19
CA ASN A 30 -5.05 6.44 -6.36
C ASN A 30 -4.71 5.70 -7.66
N THR A 31 -4.56 4.39 -7.59
CA THR A 31 -4.31 3.53 -8.75
C THR A 31 -5.11 2.24 -8.64
N PRO A 32 -5.65 1.71 -9.76
CA PRO A 32 -6.28 0.42 -9.76
C PRO A 32 -5.24 -0.69 -9.71
N VAL A 33 -5.54 -1.72 -8.92
CA VAL A 33 -4.78 -2.97 -8.87
C VAL A 33 -5.71 -4.14 -9.14
N LEU A 34 -5.15 -5.19 -9.72
CA LEU A 34 -5.79 -6.49 -9.85
C LEU A 34 -5.17 -7.43 -8.81
N ARG A 35 -6.02 -8.14 -8.06
CA ARG A 35 -5.56 -9.22 -7.19
C ARG A 35 -5.56 -10.53 -7.96
N ASP A 36 -4.42 -11.21 -7.99
CA ASP A 36 -4.34 -12.58 -8.48
C ASP A 36 -5.09 -13.51 -7.50
N PRO A 37 -6.13 -14.23 -7.95
CA PRO A 37 -6.89 -15.12 -7.08
C PRO A 37 -6.08 -16.33 -6.58
N SER A 38 -5.00 -16.71 -7.27
CA SER A 38 -4.20 -17.88 -6.92
C SER A 38 -3.14 -17.58 -5.86
N SER A 39 -2.37 -16.50 -6.04
CA SER A 39 -1.30 -16.08 -5.12
C SER A 39 -1.74 -15.07 -4.08
N GLY A 40 -2.85 -14.35 -4.34
CA GLY A 40 -3.27 -13.20 -3.54
C GLY A 40 -2.43 -11.93 -3.79
N GLU A 41 -1.41 -11.98 -4.66
CA GLU A 41 -0.58 -10.83 -4.96
C GLU A 41 -1.34 -9.73 -5.71
N LEU A 42 -0.86 -8.49 -5.57
CA LEU A 42 -1.40 -7.33 -6.28
C LEU A 42 -0.55 -7.01 -7.49
N TYR A 43 -1.22 -6.73 -8.60
CA TYR A 43 -0.63 -6.31 -9.86
C TYR A 43 -1.10 -4.91 -10.21
N LEU A 44 -0.18 -4.05 -10.64
CA LEU A 44 -0.53 -2.80 -11.30
C LEU A 44 -1.07 -3.10 -12.70
N VAL A 45 -2.01 -2.28 -13.15
CA VAL A 45 -2.66 -2.45 -14.46
C VAL A 45 -2.51 -1.16 -15.26
N VAL A 46 -2.01 -1.26 -16.49
CA VAL A 46 -1.91 -0.10 -17.38
C VAL A 46 -3.28 0.41 -17.83
N GLY A 47 -3.41 1.72 -18.04
CA GLY A 47 -4.68 2.40 -18.32
C GLY A 47 -5.52 1.79 -19.44
N GLN A 48 -4.87 1.37 -20.53
CA GLN A 48 -5.54 0.77 -21.69
C GLN A 48 -6.31 -0.52 -21.37
N LEU A 49 -5.94 -1.24 -20.30
CA LEU A 49 -6.60 -2.49 -19.91
C LEU A 49 -7.70 -2.28 -18.85
N TRP A 50 -7.85 -1.07 -18.31
CA TRP A 50 -8.83 -0.81 -17.26
C TRP A 50 -10.27 -1.10 -17.68
N PRO A 51 -10.76 -0.71 -18.87
CA PRO A 51 -12.14 -1.00 -19.28
C PRO A 51 -12.43 -2.50 -19.31
N ARG A 52 -11.47 -3.30 -19.77
CA ARG A 52 -11.60 -4.76 -19.88
C ARG A 52 -11.60 -5.46 -18.52
N LEU A 53 -10.90 -4.89 -17.55
CA LEU A 53 -10.73 -5.49 -16.22
C LEU A 53 -11.58 -4.82 -15.15
N ALA A 54 -12.41 -3.84 -15.48
CA ALA A 54 -13.10 -2.94 -14.54
C ALA A 54 -13.76 -3.68 -13.36
N ASP A 55 -14.41 -4.80 -13.61
CA ASP A 55 -15.10 -5.59 -12.57
C ASP A 55 -14.20 -6.36 -11.60
N ARG A 56 -12.91 -6.45 -11.92
CA ARG A 56 -11.89 -7.15 -11.16
C ARG A 56 -10.88 -6.19 -10.52
N LEU A 57 -10.94 -4.91 -10.87
CA LEU A 57 -10.05 -3.90 -10.32
C LEU A 57 -10.55 -3.44 -8.95
N THR A 58 -9.60 -3.19 -8.06
CA THR A 58 -9.82 -2.50 -6.80
C THR A 58 -8.91 -1.29 -6.72
N MET A 59 -9.41 -0.19 -6.17
CA MET A 59 -8.60 1.01 -5.97
C MET A 59 -7.75 0.92 -4.70
N VAL A 60 -6.49 1.32 -4.82
CA VAL A 60 -5.58 1.51 -3.70
C VAL A 60 -4.91 2.87 -3.80
N CYS A 61 -4.46 3.37 -2.65
CA CYS A 61 -3.56 4.50 -2.51
C CYS A 61 -2.24 3.96 -1.93
N PRO A 62 -1.26 3.59 -2.77
CA PRO A 62 0.01 3.07 -2.30
C PRO A 62 0.70 4.12 -1.41
N ARG A 63 1.29 3.69 -0.31
CA ARG A 63 2.04 4.54 0.63
C ARG A 63 3.42 3.95 0.87
N LEU A 64 4.47 4.76 0.77
CA LEU A 64 5.80 4.34 1.20
C LEU A 64 5.85 4.34 2.72
N CYS A 65 6.19 3.19 3.29
CA CYS A 65 6.31 2.98 4.72
C CYS A 65 7.74 2.60 5.07
N VAL A 66 8.09 2.83 6.33
CA VAL A 66 9.29 2.30 6.97
C VAL A 66 8.89 1.72 8.32
N ASN A 67 9.42 0.56 8.68
CA ASN A 67 9.22 -0.02 10.00
C ASN A 67 10.32 0.39 10.98
N HIS A 68 10.17 -0.01 12.25
CA HIS A 68 11.13 0.35 13.31
C HIS A 68 12.56 -0.17 13.07
N ASP A 69 12.73 -1.23 12.26
CA ASP A 69 14.04 -1.78 11.86
C ASP A 69 14.66 -1.02 10.68
N GLY A 70 13.95 -0.04 10.12
CA GLY A 70 14.38 0.74 8.95
C GLY A 70 14.06 0.09 7.61
N GLU A 71 13.29 -1.00 7.59
CA GLU A 71 12.90 -1.67 6.35
C GLU A 71 11.81 -0.88 5.63
N MET A 72 12.02 -0.61 4.35
CA MET A 72 11.08 0.12 3.50
C MET A 72 10.16 -0.82 2.72
N PHE A 73 8.89 -0.47 2.64
CA PHE A 73 7.89 -1.21 1.86
C PHE A 73 6.79 -0.28 1.36
N VAL A 74 6.06 -0.71 0.33
CA VAL A 74 4.86 -0.03 -0.14
C VAL A 74 3.64 -0.72 0.43
N TRP A 75 2.84 0.04 1.17
CA TRP A 75 1.53 -0.40 1.65
C TRP A 75 0.42 -0.03 0.66
N PRO A 76 -0.25 -1.01 0.03
CA PRO A 76 -1.38 -0.76 -0.87
C PRO A 76 -2.67 -0.46 -0.07
N VAL A 77 -2.80 0.75 0.47
CA VAL A 77 -3.97 1.14 1.28
C VAL A 77 -5.23 1.11 0.43
N PRO A 78 -6.24 0.28 0.72
CA PRO A 78 -7.46 0.22 -0.08
C PRO A 78 -8.23 1.54 0.01
N THR A 79 -8.77 1.98 -1.13
CA THR A 79 -9.65 3.14 -1.20
C THR A 79 -11.02 2.76 -1.75
N PRO A 80 -12.08 3.53 -1.46
CA PRO A 80 -13.39 3.31 -2.06
C PRO A 80 -13.26 3.28 -3.59
N THR A 81 -13.76 2.20 -4.20
CA THR A 81 -13.80 2.10 -5.66
C THR A 81 -15.04 2.86 -6.15
N PRO A 82 -14.91 3.91 -6.99
CA PRO A 82 -16.05 4.68 -7.47
C PRO A 82 -17.12 3.77 -8.08
N GLY A 83 -18.39 3.96 -7.70
CA GLY A 83 -19.50 3.15 -8.23
C GLY A 83 -19.68 1.76 -7.62
N ARG A 84 -18.72 1.24 -6.82
CA ARG A 84 -18.92 0.03 -6.02
C ARG A 84 -19.18 0.39 -4.57
N GLY A 85 -20.43 0.22 -4.13
CA GLY A 85 -20.83 0.38 -2.74
C GLY A 85 -20.14 -0.65 -1.83
N GLY A 86 -19.66 -0.20 -0.68
CA GLY A 86 -19.05 -1.06 0.34
C GLY A 86 -17.86 -0.41 1.01
N SER A 87 -18.13 0.43 2.02
CA SER A 87 -17.12 0.68 3.04
C SER A 87 -17.12 -0.53 3.97
N ALA A 88 -16.09 -1.35 3.85
CA ALA A 88 -15.83 -2.34 4.88
C ALA A 88 -15.06 -1.61 6.00
N PRO A 89 -15.44 -1.75 7.28
CA PRO A 89 -14.83 -1.00 8.39
C PRO A 89 -13.29 -1.04 8.41
N TRP A 90 -12.69 -2.16 8.01
CA TRP A 90 -11.24 -2.33 7.92
C TRP A 90 -10.54 -1.41 6.91
N ARG A 91 -11.23 -0.99 5.83
CA ARG A 91 -10.68 -0.06 4.83
C ARG A 91 -10.59 1.36 5.38
N GLU A 92 -11.60 1.77 6.14
CA GLU A 92 -11.59 3.04 6.86
C GLU A 92 -10.46 3.07 7.89
N THR A 93 -10.27 1.98 8.64
CA THR A 93 -9.17 1.86 9.60
C THR A 93 -7.80 1.98 8.92
N ALA A 94 -7.60 1.34 7.77
CA ALA A 94 -6.33 1.39 7.04
C ALA A 94 -5.97 2.80 6.55
N GLY A 95 -6.94 3.52 5.96
CA GLY A 95 -6.73 4.90 5.50
C GLY A 95 -6.47 5.87 6.64
N VAL A 96 -7.18 5.72 7.76
CA VAL A 96 -6.97 6.52 8.97
C VAL A 96 -5.60 6.24 9.56
N LEU A 97 -5.19 4.98 9.69
CA LEU A 97 -3.88 4.63 10.21
C LEU A 97 -2.76 5.12 9.32
N ALA A 98 -2.87 4.96 8.01
CA ALA A 98 -1.87 5.48 7.07
C ALA A 98 -1.70 7.00 7.21
N SER A 99 -2.79 7.74 7.42
CA SER A 99 -2.75 9.19 7.63
C SER A 99 -2.18 9.56 9.00
N LEU A 100 -2.48 8.81 10.05
CA LEU A 100 -1.85 8.99 11.37
C LEU A 100 -0.36 8.68 11.34
N ALA A 101 0.04 7.66 10.58
CA ALA A 101 1.41 7.22 10.41
C ALA A 101 2.27 8.22 9.61
N GLU A 102 1.68 9.19 8.91
CA GLU A 102 2.41 10.33 8.32
C GLU A 102 2.92 11.30 9.40
N MET A 103 2.30 11.31 10.58
CA MET A 103 2.60 12.27 11.66
C MET A 103 3.40 11.67 12.80
N ARG A 104 3.21 10.37 13.08
CA ARG A 104 3.79 9.68 14.24
C ARG A 104 3.92 8.19 13.97
N TRP A 105 4.78 7.53 14.73
CA TRP A 105 4.88 6.07 14.69
C TRP A 105 3.57 5.43 15.16
N CYS A 106 3.02 4.55 14.33
CA CYS A 106 1.74 3.87 14.56
C CYS A 106 1.91 2.36 14.41
N ARG A 107 1.08 1.59 15.12
CA ARG A 107 0.89 0.16 14.85
C ARG A 107 -0.58 -0.22 14.95
N VAL A 108 -0.97 -1.28 14.24
CA VAL A 108 -2.26 -1.92 14.44
C VAL A 108 -2.11 -2.94 15.56
N VAL A 109 -2.95 -2.83 16.58
CA VAL A 109 -3.09 -3.84 17.63
C VAL A 109 -4.48 -4.44 17.49
N ALA A 110 -4.58 -5.77 17.50
CA ALA A 110 -5.86 -6.44 17.61
C ALA A 110 -6.37 -6.29 19.05
N ASP A 111 -7.54 -5.68 19.23
CA ASP A 111 -8.24 -5.71 20.51
C ASP A 111 -9.22 -6.88 20.49
N GLU A 112 -8.74 -8.02 21.00
CA GLU A 112 -9.51 -9.26 21.08
C GLU A 112 -10.74 -9.12 21.99
N ALA A 113 -10.72 -8.21 22.97
CA ALA A 113 -11.84 -7.97 23.88
C ALA A 113 -12.94 -7.14 23.22
N ALA A 114 -12.57 -6.17 22.37
CA ALA A 114 -13.51 -5.34 21.61
C ALA A 114 -13.90 -5.95 20.25
N GLY A 115 -13.19 -6.98 19.78
CA GLY A 115 -13.36 -7.54 18.43
C GLY A 115 -13.02 -6.54 17.32
N GLN A 116 -12.16 -5.56 17.61
CA GLN A 116 -11.84 -4.43 16.73
C GLN A 116 -10.34 -4.23 16.60
N TYR A 117 -9.91 -3.57 15.52
CA TYR A 117 -8.53 -3.13 15.37
C TYR A 117 -8.37 -1.76 16.02
N VAL A 118 -7.45 -1.65 16.98
CA VAL A 118 -7.12 -0.40 17.68
C VAL A 118 -5.78 0.12 17.14
N VAL A 119 -5.72 1.42 16.88
CA VAL A 119 -4.46 2.07 16.49
C VAL A 119 -3.72 2.49 17.74
N SER A 120 -2.51 1.98 17.93
CA SER A 120 -1.61 2.43 18.99
C SER A 120 -0.57 3.37 18.41
N THR A 121 -0.24 4.44 19.13
CA THR A 121 0.74 5.44 18.74
C THR A 121 1.80 5.56 19.82
N LEU A 122 3.08 5.65 19.44
CA LEU A 122 4.13 5.96 20.41
C LEU A 122 3.92 7.38 20.97
N LYS A 123 4.29 7.58 22.24
CA LYS A 123 4.49 8.92 22.79
C LYS A 123 5.77 9.49 22.19
N ASP A 124 5.82 10.81 22.04
CA ASP A 124 6.95 11.49 21.39
C ASP A 124 8.30 11.17 22.06
N ASP A 125 8.33 10.99 23.39
CA ASP A 125 9.54 10.66 24.16
C ASP A 125 10.08 9.24 23.90
N ASP A 126 9.22 8.32 23.43
CA ASP A 126 9.56 6.93 23.15
C ASP A 126 9.72 6.66 21.64
N ALA A 127 9.53 7.68 20.80
CA ALA A 127 9.55 7.55 19.36
C ALA A 127 10.98 7.40 18.82
N PRO A 128 11.24 6.45 17.88
CA PRO A 128 12.49 6.43 17.13
C PRO A 128 12.72 7.76 16.40
N PRO A 129 13.98 8.10 16.09
CA PRO A 129 14.27 9.27 15.28
C PRO A 129 13.49 9.23 13.96
N PRO A 130 13.16 10.40 13.38
CA PRO A 130 12.51 10.45 12.07
C PRO A 130 13.29 9.63 11.04
N PRO A 131 12.60 8.79 10.25
CA PRO A 131 13.23 7.99 9.22
C PRO A 131 13.81 8.86 8.11
N THR A 132 14.82 8.31 7.43
CA THR A 132 15.35 8.91 6.21
C THR A 132 14.61 8.32 5.01
N TRP A 133 14.03 9.18 4.17
CA TRP A 133 13.33 8.77 2.96
C TRP A 133 14.27 8.73 1.75
N PRO A 134 14.02 7.86 0.76
CA PRO A 134 14.80 7.85 -0.48
C PRO A 134 14.59 9.17 -1.25
N ALA A 135 15.63 9.59 -1.96
CA ALA A 135 15.60 10.77 -2.83
C ALA A 135 14.86 10.50 -4.15
N ASP A 136 14.68 9.23 -4.51
CA ASP A 136 13.96 8.79 -5.70
C ASP A 136 12.48 9.22 -5.69
N ASP A 137 11.93 9.37 -6.88
CA ASP A 137 10.51 9.71 -7.06
C ASP A 137 9.61 8.55 -6.58
N PHE A 138 8.38 8.89 -6.19
CA PHE A 138 7.43 7.91 -5.70
C PHE A 138 7.08 6.84 -6.76
N LEU A 139 7.11 7.17 -8.05
CA LEU A 139 6.92 6.20 -9.13
C LEU A 139 8.06 5.20 -9.22
N ASP A 140 9.31 5.61 -8.98
CA ASP A 140 10.46 4.70 -8.97
C ASP A 140 10.37 3.71 -7.80
N VAL A 141 9.96 4.21 -6.63
CA VAL A 141 9.64 3.39 -5.45
C VAL A 141 8.51 2.39 -5.78
N LEU A 142 7.45 2.84 -6.45
CA LEU A 142 6.32 2.00 -6.80
C LEU A 142 6.72 0.92 -7.82
N HIS A 143 7.52 1.29 -8.84
CA HIS A 143 8.07 0.34 -9.80
C HIS A 143 8.95 -0.72 -9.13
N ALA A 144 9.77 -0.32 -8.16
CA ALA A 144 10.56 -1.26 -7.36
C ALA A 144 9.64 -2.23 -6.58
N ALA A 145 8.61 -1.71 -5.91
CA ALA A 145 7.67 -2.50 -5.11
C ALA A 145 6.82 -3.49 -5.92
N PHE A 146 6.47 -3.15 -7.16
CA PHE A 146 5.69 -3.97 -8.08
C PHE A 146 6.54 -4.61 -9.18
N ARG A 147 7.86 -4.74 -8.98
CA ARG A 147 8.75 -5.35 -9.97
C ARG A 147 8.26 -6.75 -10.33
N GLY A 148 8.01 -6.97 -11.62
CA GLY A 148 7.47 -8.24 -12.14
C GLY A 148 5.95 -8.42 -11.98
N ARG A 149 5.25 -7.45 -11.36
CA ARG A 149 3.80 -7.46 -11.11
C ARG A 149 3.09 -6.30 -11.81
N LEU A 150 3.31 -6.21 -13.12
CA LEU A 150 2.67 -5.24 -14.01
C LEU A 150 1.93 -5.93 -15.15
N ILE A 151 0.63 -5.71 -15.25
CA ILE A 151 -0.20 -6.14 -16.38
C ILE A 151 -0.15 -5.03 -17.43
N ALA A 152 0.66 -5.25 -18.47
CA ALA A 152 0.90 -4.27 -19.54
C ALA A 152 0.33 -4.67 -20.92
N SER A 153 -0.03 -5.95 -21.11
CA SER A 153 -0.57 -6.50 -22.36
C SER A 153 -1.84 -7.31 -22.12
N GLU A 154 -2.65 -7.47 -23.16
CA GLU A 154 -3.81 -8.38 -23.18
C GLU A 154 -3.41 -9.85 -23.09
N ASP A 155 -2.18 -10.20 -23.50
CA ASP A 155 -1.66 -11.57 -23.42
C ASP A 155 -1.26 -11.99 -21.99
N HIS A 156 -1.35 -11.08 -21.02
CA HIS A 156 -0.96 -11.37 -19.65
C HIS A 156 -1.88 -12.46 -19.06
N PRO A 157 -1.36 -13.50 -18.37
CA PRO A 157 -2.17 -14.64 -17.90
C PRO A 157 -3.37 -14.30 -17.01
N LEU A 158 -3.33 -13.16 -16.32
CA LEU A 158 -4.43 -12.66 -15.49
C LEU A 158 -5.53 -11.94 -16.27
N VAL A 159 -5.32 -11.64 -17.55
CA VAL A 159 -6.32 -11.06 -18.45
C VAL A 159 -7.14 -12.21 -19.05
N PRO A 160 -8.48 -12.22 -18.91
CA PRO A 160 -9.29 -13.27 -19.50
C PRO A 160 -9.25 -13.20 -21.03
N ASN A 161 -9.04 -14.36 -21.67
CA ASN A 161 -9.29 -14.54 -23.09
C ASN A 161 -10.81 -14.54 -23.31
N TRP A 162 -11.36 -13.40 -23.71
CA TRP A 162 -12.72 -13.35 -24.22
C TRP A 162 -12.65 -13.70 -25.70
N ASN A 163 -12.86 -14.98 -26.01
CA ASN A 163 -13.05 -15.46 -27.37
C ASN A 163 -14.55 -15.44 -27.70
#